data_AF-A0A6M4PAV2-F1
#
_entry.id   AF-A0A6M4PAV2-F1
#
_cell.length_a   1.000
_cell.length_b   1.000
_cell.length_c   1.000
_cell.angle_alpha   90.00
_cell.angle_beta   90.00
_cell.angle_gamma   90.00
#
_symmetry.space_group_name_H-M   'P 1'
#
loop_
_entity.id
_entity.type
_entity.pdbx_description
1 polymer ?
#
loop_
_entity_poly.entity_id
_entity_poly.type
_entity_poly.pdbx_seq_one_letter_code
_entity_poly.pdbx_strand_id
1 'polypeptide(L)'
;MRLRLREFRPRTGPHEYRIVQPRHTLRHTSLRAPDPVGMLLGDHGGLDRLAALFAFAARSPHTIVHVPLRDGVPPDEGVGEPVDLLLVHESLGLRPSRWPDLRRRLRQGTPLTVRTDEARTAWDAAAWTERRDRADFRGDLRHATHARTFFLFGHRHVFAGTATRFADAAGRGPYQKRVGEGRMAYPGSFLPLVDAPGGGHPAEVMVCFKARPPYAHFRPPGAPASRPRRPAAAS
;
A
#
# COMPACT_ATOMS: atom_id res chain seq x y z
N MET A 1 5.68 -9.08 -11.19
CA MET A 1 4.93 -7.91 -11.74
C MET A 1 5.93 -6.89 -12.29
N ARG A 2 5.53 -6.05 -13.26
CA ARG A 2 6.39 -4.96 -13.79
C ARG A 2 5.86 -3.60 -13.35
N LEU A 3 6.66 -2.86 -12.58
CA LEU A 3 6.34 -1.50 -12.14
C LEU A 3 6.98 -0.47 -13.05
N ARG A 4 6.20 0.55 -13.43
CA ARG A 4 6.68 1.76 -14.08
C ARG A 4 6.77 2.86 -13.03
N LEU A 5 7.98 3.29 -12.74
CA LEU A 5 8.31 4.26 -11.70
C LEU A 5 8.96 5.50 -12.31
N ARG A 6 9.06 6.54 -11.51
CA ARG A 6 9.91 7.71 -11.74
C ARG A 6 10.89 7.81 -10.58
N GLU A 7 12.17 7.82 -10.88
CA GLU A 7 13.26 7.98 -9.92
C GLU A 7 13.67 9.45 -9.80
N PHE A 8 13.94 9.89 -8.59
CA PHE A 8 14.45 11.20 -8.25
C PHE A 8 15.66 11.05 -7.34
N ARG A 9 16.60 11.98 -7.44
CA ARG A 9 17.78 12.07 -6.58
C ARG A 9 17.91 13.45 -5.93
N PRO A 10 16.94 13.89 -5.10
CA PRO A 10 17.07 15.14 -4.39
C PRO A 10 18.23 15.10 -3.39
N ARG A 11 19.00 16.19 -3.34
CA ARG A 11 20.03 16.43 -2.33
C ARG A 11 19.49 17.37 -1.25
N THR A 12 19.81 17.08 0.01
CA THR A 12 19.50 17.94 1.17
C THR A 12 20.71 18.00 2.09
N GLY A 13 21.40 19.15 2.13
CA GLY A 13 22.70 19.26 2.76
C GLY A 13 23.71 18.30 2.10
N PRO A 14 24.48 17.51 2.88
CA PRO A 14 25.45 16.56 2.32
C PRO A 14 24.84 15.23 1.85
N HIS A 15 23.53 15.00 2.06
CA HIS A 15 22.89 13.71 1.79
C HIS A 15 22.13 13.76 0.45
N GLU A 16 22.37 12.75 -0.40
CA GLU A 16 21.55 12.45 -1.58
C GLU A 16 20.60 11.31 -1.24
N TYR A 17 19.31 11.49 -1.53
CA TYR A 17 18.29 10.45 -1.33
C TYR A 17 17.81 9.93 -2.68
N ARG A 18 17.75 8.60 -2.82
CA ARG A 18 17.04 7.97 -3.94
C ARG A 18 15.57 7.81 -3.59
N ILE A 19 14.70 8.49 -4.32
CA ILE A 19 13.25 8.45 -4.11
C ILE A 19 12.58 7.98 -5.39
N VAL A 20 11.69 7.01 -5.29
CA VAL A 20 10.88 6.56 -6.44
C VAL A 20 9.39 6.82 -6.19
N GLN A 21 8.66 7.09 -7.27
CA GLN A 21 7.21 7.21 -7.27
C GLN A 21 6.61 6.32 -8.36
N PRO A 22 5.38 5.82 -8.20
CA PRO A 22 4.60 5.28 -9.32
C PRO A 22 4.52 6.31 -10.45
N ARG A 23 4.79 5.89 -11.70
CA ARG A 23 4.68 6.80 -12.86
C ARG A 23 3.26 7.30 -13.07
N HIS A 24 2.27 6.50 -12.67
CA HIS A 24 0.86 6.83 -12.75
C HIS A 24 0.26 6.77 -11.34
N THR A 25 -0.53 7.79 -10.99
CA THR A 25 -1.28 7.84 -9.74
C THR A 25 -2.14 6.59 -9.57
N LEU A 26 -2.17 6.05 -8.36
CA LEU A 26 -3.09 4.98 -7.98
C LEU A 26 -4.48 5.63 -7.75
N ARG A 27 -5.17 5.93 -8.85
CA ARG A 27 -6.37 6.79 -8.85
C ARG A 27 -7.52 6.31 -7.95
N HIS A 28 -7.60 5.02 -7.67
CA HIS A 28 -8.66 4.42 -6.85
C HIS A 28 -8.04 3.77 -5.62
N THR A 29 -7.09 4.46 -5.03
CA THR A 29 -6.41 4.05 -3.81
C THR A 29 -6.18 5.28 -2.97
N SER A 30 -6.61 5.22 -1.72
CA SER A 30 -6.50 6.33 -0.78
C SER A 30 -6.06 5.82 0.57
N LEU A 31 -5.32 6.63 1.31
CA LEU A 31 -4.94 6.37 2.67
C LEU A 31 -5.39 7.53 3.56
N ARG A 32 -6.05 7.20 4.66
CA ARG A 32 -6.34 8.09 5.79
C ARG A 32 -5.39 7.72 6.92
N ALA A 33 -4.70 8.71 7.48
CA ALA A 33 -3.76 8.48 8.57
C ALA A 33 -4.48 7.91 9.80
N PRO A 34 -3.80 7.07 10.60
CA PRO A 34 -4.39 6.55 11.82
C PRO A 34 -4.54 7.64 12.89
N ASP A 35 -5.75 7.70 13.46
CA ASP A 35 -6.08 8.45 14.68
C ASP A 35 -7.36 7.87 15.33
N PRO A 36 -7.27 6.77 16.11
CA PRO A 36 -6.17 5.80 16.24
C PRO A 36 -6.15 4.75 15.12
N VAL A 37 -7.25 4.61 14.36
CA VAL A 37 -7.36 3.64 13.25
C VAL A 37 -7.42 4.39 11.92
N GLY A 38 -6.47 4.07 11.05
CA GLY A 38 -6.39 4.57 9.69
C GLY A 38 -7.12 3.64 8.72
N MET A 39 -7.37 4.13 7.52
CA MET A 39 -8.03 3.35 6.49
C MET A 39 -7.29 3.51 5.16
N LEU A 40 -6.86 2.39 4.61
CA LEU A 40 -6.40 2.27 3.24
C LEU A 40 -7.50 1.62 2.43
N LEU A 41 -8.09 2.38 1.52
CA LEU A 41 -9.11 1.89 0.59
C LEU A 41 -8.48 1.71 -0.78
N GLY A 42 -8.67 0.55 -1.40
CA GLY A 42 -8.18 0.29 -2.75
C GLY A 42 -9.03 -0.72 -3.52
N ASP A 43 -8.97 -0.64 -4.84
CA ASP A 43 -9.44 -1.72 -5.71
C ASP A 43 -8.37 -2.78 -5.98
N HIS A 44 -8.71 -3.79 -6.77
CA HIS A 44 -7.79 -4.86 -7.17
C HIS A 44 -6.45 -4.35 -7.71
N GLY A 45 -6.48 -3.46 -8.71
CA GLY A 45 -5.26 -2.93 -9.33
C GLY A 45 -4.51 -1.93 -8.45
N GLY A 46 -5.20 -1.24 -7.54
CA GLY A 46 -4.61 -0.36 -6.54
C GLY A 46 -3.81 -1.14 -5.49
N LEU A 47 -4.46 -2.15 -4.90
CA LEU A 47 -3.85 -3.04 -3.91
C LEU A 47 -2.73 -3.90 -4.53
N ASP A 48 -2.90 -4.41 -5.74
CA ASP A 48 -1.83 -5.16 -6.45
C ASP A 48 -0.59 -4.29 -6.72
N ARG A 49 -0.78 -3.02 -7.11
CA ARG A 49 0.34 -2.07 -7.25
C ARG A 49 0.98 -1.75 -5.91
N LEU A 50 0.22 -1.60 -4.83
CA LEU A 50 0.77 -1.43 -3.49
C LEU A 50 1.59 -2.65 -3.08
N ALA A 51 1.09 -3.87 -3.31
CA ALA A 51 1.84 -5.10 -3.06
C ALA A 51 3.21 -5.06 -3.75
N ALA A 52 3.25 -4.71 -5.04
CA ALA A 52 4.50 -4.61 -5.77
C ALA A 52 5.42 -3.47 -5.29
N LEU A 53 4.87 -2.34 -4.85
CA LEU A 53 5.66 -1.23 -4.29
C LEU A 53 6.32 -1.62 -2.96
N PHE A 54 5.60 -2.35 -2.10
CA PHE A 54 6.15 -2.91 -0.87
C PHE A 54 7.19 -4.00 -1.15
N ALA A 55 6.94 -4.89 -2.12
CA ALA A 55 7.92 -5.88 -2.57
C ALA A 55 9.20 -5.22 -3.11
N PHE A 56 9.07 -4.11 -3.84
CA PHE A 56 10.21 -3.32 -4.29
C PHE A 56 10.97 -2.68 -3.11
N ALA A 57 10.26 -2.06 -2.15
CA ALA A 57 10.87 -1.49 -0.95
C ALA A 57 11.65 -2.53 -0.14
N ALA A 58 11.12 -3.75 -0.01
CA ALA A 58 11.77 -4.87 0.65
C ALA A 58 13.14 -5.23 0.02
N ARG A 59 13.30 -5.01 -1.28
CA ARG A 59 14.51 -5.33 -2.05
C ARG A 59 15.43 -4.15 -2.30
N SER A 60 15.02 -2.95 -1.89
CA SER A 60 15.76 -1.71 -2.16
C SER A 60 15.96 -0.89 -0.88
N PRO A 61 16.81 -1.35 0.06
CA PRO A 61 16.98 -0.71 1.36
C PRO A 61 17.53 0.73 1.28
N HIS A 62 18.11 1.12 0.15
CA HIS A 62 18.63 2.47 -0.08
C HIS A 62 17.68 3.36 -0.89
N THR A 63 16.42 2.97 -1.03
CA THR A 63 15.41 3.70 -1.81
C THR A 63 14.18 4.01 -0.97
N ILE A 64 13.74 5.26 -1.01
CA ILE A 64 12.46 5.69 -0.45
C ILE A 64 11.38 5.50 -1.52
N VAL A 65 10.28 4.84 -1.19
CA VAL A 65 9.11 4.73 -2.07
C VAL A 65 8.06 5.73 -1.62
N HIS A 66 7.80 6.76 -2.43
CA HIS A 66 6.74 7.73 -2.19
C HIS A 66 5.53 7.40 -3.07
N VAL A 67 4.39 7.14 -2.45
CA VAL A 67 3.11 6.86 -3.11
C VAL A 67 2.17 8.07 -2.89
N PRO A 68 1.97 8.93 -3.91
CA PRO A 68 1.10 10.08 -3.80
C PRO A 68 -0.37 9.64 -3.88
N LEU A 69 -0.95 9.33 -2.73
CA LEU A 69 -2.33 8.80 -2.63
C LEU A 69 -3.38 9.90 -2.49
N ARG A 70 -2.98 11.14 -2.17
CA ARG A 70 -3.92 12.27 -2.04
C ARG A 70 -4.50 12.76 -3.36
N ASP A 71 -3.78 12.54 -4.46
CA ASP A 71 -4.13 13.05 -5.79
C ASP A 71 -5.05 12.07 -6.57
N GLY A 72 -5.55 11.04 -5.89
CA GLY A 72 -6.50 10.08 -6.44
C GLY A 72 -7.92 10.64 -6.56
N VAL A 73 -8.83 9.81 -7.06
CA VAL A 73 -10.27 10.05 -6.98
C VAL A 73 -10.65 10.02 -5.49
N PRO A 74 -11.32 11.06 -4.96
CA PRO A 74 -11.75 11.06 -3.57
C PRO A 74 -12.61 9.82 -3.28
N PRO A 75 -12.30 9.07 -2.20
CA PRO A 75 -13.14 7.96 -1.81
C PRO A 75 -14.47 8.49 -1.27
N ASP A 76 -15.55 7.75 -1.52
CA ASP A 76 -16.91 8.01 -1.02
C ASP A 76 -17.14 7.43 0.39
N GLU A 77 -16.20 6.64 0.92
CA GLU A 77 -16.22 6.05 2.25
C GLU A 77 -14.90 6.34 3.01
N GLY A 78 -14.96 6.37 4.34
CA GLY A 78 -13.83 6.59 5.24
C GLY A 78 -13.80 7.98 5.90
N VAL A 79 -13.18 8.05 7.08
CA VAL A 79 -13.07 9.27 7.92
C VAL A 79 -11.60 9.69 8.03
N GLY A 80 -11.34 10.97 8.34
CA GLY A 80 -10.01 11.53 8.55
C GLY A 80 -9.45 12.23 7.31
N GLU A 81 -8.23 12.75 7.38
CA GLU A 81 -7.60 13.45 6.25
C GLU A 81 -6.86 12.50 5.29
N PRO A 82 -6.88 12.74 3.97
CA PRO A 82 -6.08 11.98 3.03
C PRO A 82 -4.59 12.32 3.19
N VAL A 83 -3.75 11.28 3.19
CA VAL A 83 -2.30 11.37 3.30
C VAL A 83 -1.58 10.62 2.19
N ASP A 84 -0.37 11.05 1.85
CA ASP A 84 0.55 10.25 1.02
C ASP A 84 1.13 9.10 1.86
N LEU A 85 1.68 8.09 1.20
CA LEU A 85 2.41 7.01 1.86
C LEU A 85 3.90 7.07 1.51
N LEU A 86 4.76 6.96 2.52
CA LEU A 86 6.20 6.81 2.36
C LEU A 86 6.66 5.47 2.94
N LEU A 87 7.36 4.67 2.13
CA LEU A 87 8.06 3.47 2.60
C LEU A 87 9.54 3.80 2.72
N VAL A 88 10.08 3.62 3.91
CA VAL A 88 11.46 3.98 4.23
C VAL A 88 12.11 2.79 4.91
N HIS A 89 13.23 2.33 4.37
CA HIS A 89 14.02 1.36 5.09
C HIS A 89 14.59 2.00 6.36
N GLU A 90 14.46 1.35 7.51
CA GLU A 90 14.84 1.94 8.80
C GLU A 90 16.31 2.41 8.87
N SER A 91 17.21 1.74 8.14
CA SER A 91 18.63 2.12 8.07
C SER A 91 18.90 3.46 7.36
N LEU A 92 17.92 4.01 6.63
CA LEU A 92 18.09 5.31 5.95
C LEU A 92 18.02 6.50 6.93
N GLY A 93 17.51 6.30 8.15
CA GLY A 93 17.45 7.35 9.18
C GLY A 93 16.70 8.62 8.75
N LEU A 94 15.78 8.53 7.76
CA LEU A 94 15.04 9.68 7.27
C LEU A 94 14.15 10.24 8.38
N ARG A 95 14.39 11.49 8.77
CA ARG A 95 13.51 12.20 9.70
C ARG A 95 12.26 12.71 8.97
N PRO A 96 11.03 12.47 9.48
CA PRO A 96 9.80 12.97 8.84
C PRO A 96 9.80 14.48 8.58
N SER A 97 10.42 15.28 9.46
CA SER A 97 10.54 16.74 9.31
C SER A 97 11.34 17.19 8.08
N ARG A 98 12.18 16.33 7.49
CA ARG A 98 12.92 16.63 6.25
C ARG A 98 12.08 16.43 4.99
N TRP A 99 10.95 15.74 5.11
CA TRP A 99 10.13 15.36 3.97
C TRP A 99 9.57 16.54 3.17
N PRO A 100 9.03 17.62 3.78
CA PRO A 100 8.51 18.75 3.00
C PRO A 100 9.55 19.37 2.04
N ASP A 101 10.81 19.41 2.46
CA ASP A 101 11.91 19.95 1.66
C ASP A 101 12.33 18.99 0.55
N LEU A 102 12.40 17.69 0.84
CA LEU A 102 12.64 16.64 -0.16
C LEU A 102 11.53 16.61 -1.21
N ARG A 103 10.26 16.59 -0.77
CA ARG A 103 9.08 16.54 -1.63
C ARG A 103 9.03 17.73 -2.59
N ARG A 104 9.40 18.93 -2.13
CA ARG A 104 9.50 20.14 -2.97
C ARG A 104 10.56 20.03 -4.07
N ARG A 105 11.57 19.15 -3.93
CA ARG A 105 12.64 18.94 -4.92
C ARG A 105 12.32 17.82 -5.92
N LEU A 106 11.21 17.09 -5.75
CA LEU A 106 10.75 16.08 -6.71
C LEU A 106 10.12 16.76 -7.93
N ARG A 107 10.96 17.25 -8.85
CA ARG A 107 10.52 17.97 -10.07
C ARG A 107 10.85 17.19 -11.33
N GLN A 108 12.14 17.02 -11.60
CA GLN A 108 12.63 16.28 -12.75
C GLN A 108 13.08 14.90 -12.29
N GLY A 109 12.37 13.88 -12.75
CA GLY A 109 12.68 12.49 -12.41
C GLY A 109 12.82 11.65 -13.67
N THR A 110 13.67 10.63 -13.58
CA THR A 110 14.01 9.75 -14.68
C THR A 110 13.05 8.55 -14.70
N PRO A 111 12.50 8.16 -15.86
CA PRO A 111 11.71 6.94 -15.96
C PRO A 111 12.50 5.71 -15.54
N LEU A 112 11.88 4.84 -14.73
CA LEU A 112 12.47 3.61 -14.25
C LEU A 112 11.45 2.48 -14.44
N THR A 113 11.88 1.33 -14.94
CA THR A 113 11.05 0.12 -14.99
C THR A 113 11.72 -0.96 -14.15
N VAL A 114 10.98 -1.53 -13.20
CA VAL A 114 11.47 -2.61 -12.34
C VAL A 114 10.55 -3.81 -12.42
N ARG A 115 11.10 -4.99 -12.18
CA ARG A 115 10.33 -6.22 -11.98
C ARG A 115 10.40 -6.62 -10.52
N THR A 116 9.26 -6.96 -9.95
CA THR A 116 9.17 -7.63 -8.64
C THR A 116 9.34 -9.13 -8.83
N ASP A 117 9.83 -9.79 -7.78
CA ASP A 117 10.02 -11.23 -7.70
C ASP A 117 9.05 -11.77 -6.63
N GLU A 118 7.86 -12.18 -7.07
CA GLU A 118 6.79 -12.61 -6.18
C GLU A 118 7.16 -13.83 -5.35
N ALA A 119 7.86 -14.81 -5.95
CA ALA A 119 8.26 -16.03 -5.27
C ALA A 119 9.22 -15.72 -4.12
N ARG A 120 10.20 -14.84 -4.37
CA ARG A 120 11.12 -14.39 -3.32
C ARG A 120 10.43 -13.54 -2.26
N THR A 121 9.50 -12.67 -2.64
CA THR A 121 8.70 -11.90 -1.68
C THR A 121 7.89 -12.83 -0.77
N ALA A 122 7.28 -13.87 -1.33
CA ALA A 122 6.56 -14.88 -0.55
C ALA A 122 7.48 -15.63 0.42
N TRP A 123 8.68 -16.02 -0.04
CA TRP A 123 9.68 -16.67 0.81
C TRP A 123 10.14 -15.76 1.96
N ASP A 124 10.46 -14.49 1.67
CA ASP A 124 10.86 -13.51 2.68
C ASP A 124 9.74 -13.24 3.71
N ALA A 125 8.48 -13.25 3.26
CA ALA A 125 7.31 -13.09 4.11
C ALA A 125 7.06 -14.32 4.99
N ALA A 126 7.22 -15.53 4.45
CA ALA A 126 7.09 -16.77 5.23
C ALA A 126 8.16 -16.84 6.34
N ALA A 127 9.42 -16.54 6.00
CA ALA A 127 10.51 -16.47 6.96
C ALA A 127 10.29 -15.40 8.05
N TRP A 128 9.63 -14.30 7.70
CA TRP A 128 9.22 -13.27 8.67
C TRP A 128 8.16 -13.79 9.63
N THR A 129 7.11 -14.42 9.11
CA THR A 129 6.01 -14.99 9.92
C THR A 129 6.53 -16.04 10.90
N GLU A 130 7.40 -16.94 10.46
CA GLU A 130 8.00 -17.97 11.32
C GLU A 130 8.82 -17.38 12.48
N ARG A 131 9.46 -16.23 12.25
CA ARG A 131 10.26 -15.54 13.27
C ARG A 131 9.43 -14.65 14.18
N ARG A 132 8.27 -14.19 13.73
CA ARG A 132 7.42 -13.22 14.43
C ARG A 132 7.05 -13.68 15.84
N ASP A 133 6.78 -14.96 16.01
CA ASP A 133 6.33 -15.53 17.29
C ASP A 133 7.48 -15.80 18.27
N ARG A 134 8.73 -15.47 17.89
CA ARG A 134 9.90 -15.62 18.76
C ARG A 134 10.04 -14.41 19.68
N ALA A 135 10.42 -14.66 20.94
CA ALA A 135 10.50 -13.65 21.99
C ALA A 135 11.52 -12.51 21.71
N ASP A 136 12.52 -12.75 20.86
CA ASP A 136 13.58 -11.80 20.49
C ASP A 136 13.26 -10.99 19.22
N PHE A 137 12.06 -11.17 18.64
CA PHE A 137 11.72 -10.59 17.36
C PHE A 137 11.64 -9.06 17.40
N ARG A 138 12.50 -8.40 16.62
CA ARG A 138 12.55 -6.93 16.42
C ARG A 138 11.99 -6.53 15.06
N GLY A 139 10.90 -7.16 14.62
CA GLY A 139 10.39 -7.06 13.26
C GLY A 139 9.33 -5.99 13.03
N ASP A 140 9.39 -4.91 13.80
CA ASP A 140 8.31 -3.94 13.92
C ASP A 140 8.24 -2.96 12.76
N LEU A 141 7.01 -2.61 12.40
CA LEU A 141 6.71 -1.54 11.45
C LEU A 141 6.46 -0.25 12.23
N ARG A 142 7.47 0.61 12.33
CA ARG A 142 7.31 1.90 13.00
C ARG A 142 6.62 2.88 12.05
N HIS A 143 5.87 3.83 12.61
CA HIS A 143 5.16 4.81 11.81
C HIS A 143 5.30 6.23 12.35
N ALA A 144 5.01 7.20 11.49
CA ALA A 144 4.84 8.60 11.86
C ALA A 144 3.90 9.28 10.86
N THR A 145 3.21 10.33 11.28
CA THR A 145 2.45 11.21 10.38
C THR A 145 3.06 12.60 10.41
N HIS A 146 3.45 13.13 9.26
CA HIS A 146 3.97 14.49 9.15
C HIS A 146 3.68 15.10 7.78
N ALA A 147 3.29 16.38 7.74
CA ALA A 147 3.01 17.13 6.51
C ALA A 147 2.10 16.37 5.52
N ARG A 148 0.99 15.83 6.06
CA ARG A 148 -0.01 15.01 5.33
C ARG A 148 0.59 13.80 4.62
N THR A 149 1.59 13.18 5.24
CA THR A 149 2.27 11.98 4.75
C THR A 149 2.41 11.00 5.91
N PHE A 150 2.00 9.77 5.66
CA PHE A 150 2.17 8.65 6.57
C PHE A 150 3.45 7.90 6.21
N PHE A 151 4.35 7.78 7.17
CA PHE A 151 5.64 7.15 7.02
C PHE A 151 5.56 5.75 7.62
N LEU A 152 6.06 4.78 6.88
CA LEU A 152 6.29 3.43 7.34
C LEU A 152 7.80 3.16 7.31
N PHE A 153 8.37 2.93 8.49
CA PHE A 153 9.76 2.57 8.67
C PHE A 153 9.84 1.08 8.98
N GLY A 154 10.47 0.34 8.08
CA GLY A 154 10.58 -1.11 8.21
C GLY A 154 11.85 -1.64 7.56
N HIS A 155 12.13 -2.90 7.83
CA HIS A 155 13.20 -3.66 7.16
C HIS A 155 12.61 -4.54 6.05
N ARG A 156 13.49 -5.24 5.33
CA ARG A 156 13.11 -6.12 4.21
C ARG A 156 11.91 -7.04 4.49
N HIS A 157 11.97 -7.76 5.60
CA HIS A 157 11.02 -8.84 5.88
C HIS A 157 9.61 -8.32 6.22
N VAL A 158 9.49 -7.25 7.00
CA VAL A 158 8.17 -6.63 7.28
C VAL A 158 7.53 -6.00 6.03
N PHE A 159 8.33 -5.41 5.14
CA PHE A 159 7.83 -4.95 3.85
C PHE A 159 7.39 -6.10 2.93
N ALA A 160 8.12 -7.22 2.92
CA ALA A 160 7.71 -8.42 2.18
C ALA A 160 6.41 -9.02 2.73
N GLY A 161 6.27 -9.13 4.06
CA GLY A 161 5.02 -9.58 4.70
C GLY A 161 3.84 -8.64 4.46
N THR A 162 4.08 -7.33 4.39
CA THR A 162 3.03 -6.37 4.04
C THR A 162 2.65 -6.45 2.56
N ALA A 163 3.63 -6.71 1.67
CA ALA A 163 3.37 -6.92 0.25
C ALA A 163 2.45 -8.12 0.00
N THR A 164 2.69 -9.26 0.67
CA THR A 164 1.84 -10.45 0.51
C THR A 164 0.41 -10.22 0.99
N ARG A 165 0.21 -9.44 2.06
CA ARG A 165 -1.13 -9.04 2.54
C ARG A 165 -1.89 -8.17 1.54
N PHE A 166 -1.21 -7.24 0.88
CA PHE A 166 -1.85 -6.47 -0.19
C PHE A 166 -2.22 -7.33 -1.39
N ALA A 167 -1.34 -8.24 -1.81
CA ALA A 167 -1.63 -9.16 -2.90
C ALA A 167 -2.82 -10.06 -2.57
N ASP A 168 -2.88 -10.54 -1.33
CA ASP A 168 -3.98 -11.33 -0.80
C ASP A 168 -5.29 -10.54 -0.72
N ALA A 169 -5.25 -9.29 -0.22
CA ALA A 169 -6.40 -8.39 -0.24
C ALA A 169 -6.87 -8.05 -1.65
N ALA A 170 -5.94 -7.88 -2.61
CA ALA A 170 -6.27 -7.68 -4.02
C ALA A 170 -6.92 -8.93 -4.64
N GLY A 171 -6.47 -10.13 -4.26
CA GLY A 171 -7.00 -11.40 -4.76
C GLY A 171 -8.36 -11.78 -4.17
N ARG A 172 -8.52 -11.65 -2.85
CA ARG A 172 -9.76 -12.01 -2.14
C ARG A 172 -10.81 -10.91 -2.16
N GLY A 173 -10.40 -9.65 -2.18
CA GLY A 173 -11.29 -8.49 -2.13
C GLY A 173 -12.45 -8.52 -3.13
N PRO A 174 -12.23 -8.88 -4.42
CA PRO A 174 -13.30 -9.02 -5.41
C PRO A 174 -14.40 -10.03 -5.05
N TYR A 175 -14.09 -11.01 -4.20
CA TYR A 175 -14.97 -12.10 -3.81
C TYR A 175 -15.69 -11.84 -2.49
N GLN A 176 -15.45 -10.69 -1.85
CA GLN A 176 -16.11 -10.34 -0.61
C GLN A 176 -17.58 -10.00 -0.82
N LYS A 177 -18.40 -10.30 0.20
CA LYS A 177 -19.86 -10.05 0.16
C LYS A 177 -20.13 -8.57 -0.13
N ARG A 178 -21.12 -8.29 -0.97
CA ARG A 178 -21.62 -6.94 -1.30
C ARG A 178 -20.64 -6.01 -2.04
N VAL A 179 -19.45 -6.47 -2.41
CA VAL A 179 -18.52 -5.68 -3.22
C VAL A 179 -19.10 -5.33 -4.60
N GLY A 180 -19.84 -6.26 -5.22
CA GLY A 180 -20.57 -6.00 -6.47
C GLY A 180 -21.74 -5.01 -6.33
N GLU A 181 -22.17 -4.70 -5.10
CA GLU A 181 -23.16 -3.66 -4.80
C GLU A 181 -22.50 -2.29 -4.56
N GLY A 182 -21.17 -2.20 -4.67
CA GLY A 182 -20.41 -0.98 -4.39
C GLY A 182 -20.11 -0.73 -2.91
N ARG A 183 -20.28 -1.73 -2.03
CA ARG A 183 -19.88 -1.63 -0.62
C ARG A 183 -18.41 -1.97 -0.45
N MET A 184 -17.72 -1.28 0.45
CA MET A 184 -16.38 -1.70 0.85
C MET A 184 -16.41 -3.02 1.64
N ALA A 185 -15.32 -3.76 1.59
CA ALA A 185 -15.08 -4.94 2.42
C ALA A 185 -13.73 -4.82 3.13
N TYR A 186 -13.60 -5.45 4.29
CA TYR A 186 -12.37 -5.47 5.08
C TYR A 186 -11.66 -6.83 4.95
N PRO A 187 -10.76 -7.00 3.97
CA PRO A 187 -9.98 -8.23 3.82
C PRO A 187 -8.87 -8.41 4.87
N GLY A 188 -8.49 -7.36 5.62
CA GLY A 188 -7.51 -7.42 6.71
C GLY A 188 -6.81 -6.08 6.96
N SER A 189 -5.76 -6.11 7.79
CA SER A 189 -4.97 -4.92 8.16
C SER A 189 -3.48 -5.07 7.90
N PHE A 190 -2.74 -3.98 8.07
CA PHE A 190 -1.28 -4.04 8.23
C PHE A 190 -0.87 -4.95 9.40
N LEU A 191 0.43 -5.27 9.41
CA LEU A 191 1.07 -5.81 10.61
C LEU A 191 0.93 -4.80 11.75
N PRO A 192 0.84 -5.25 13.02
CA PRO A 192 0.70 -4.32 14.15
C PRO A 192 1.78 -3.26 14.05
N LEU A 193 1.37 -1.99 13.96
CA LEU A 193 2.30 -0.88 13.94
C LEU A 193 2.78 -0.68 15.38
N VAL A 194 4.07 -0.44 15.55
CA VAL A 194 4.59 -0.16 16.89
C VAL A 194 4.32 1.29 17.26
N ASP A 195 3.71 1.47 18.42
CA ASP A 195 3.34 2.76 18.97
C ASP A 195 4.56 3.67 19.20
N ALA A 196 4.31 4.97 19.10
CA ALA A 196 5.19 5.96 19.71
C ALA A 196 5.13 5.82 21.26
N PRO A 197 6.20 6.17 22.00
CA PRO A 197 6.17 6.11 23.47
C PRO A 197 5.00 6.95 24.02
N GLY A 198 4.08 6.34 24.78
CA GLY A 198 2.92 7.05 25.32
C GLY A 198 1.68 6.22 25.67
N GLY A 199 1.58 4.96 25.24
CA GLY A 199 0.54 4.01 25.70
C GLY A 199 -0.88 4.36 25.23
N GLY A 200 -1.38 3.64 24.22
CA GLY A 200 -2.75 3.71 23.71
C GLY A 200 -3.11 2.44 22.93
N HIS A 201 -4.31 2.38 22.33
CA HIS A 201 -4.61 1.33 21.35
C HIS A 201 -3.58 1.40 20.22
N PRO A 202 -3.02 0.25 19.80
CA PRO A 202 -1.99 0.24 18.77
C PRO A 202 -2.54 0.89 17.50
N ALA A 203 -1.79 1.83 16.93
CA ALA A 203 -2.19 2.44 15.67
C ALA A 203 -2.36 1.33 14.62
N GLU A 204 -3.54 1.25 14.01
CA GLU A 204 -3.85 0.24 13.00
C GLU A 204 -4.24 0.93 11.70
N VAL A 205 -3.91 0.35 10.56
CA VAL A 205 -4.51 0.78 9.29
C VAL A 205 -5.24 -0.41 8.68
N MET A 206 -6.55 -0.26 8.58
CA MET A 206 -7.41 -1.21 7.92
C MET A 206 -7.15 -1.18 6.42
N VAL A 207 -6.94 -2.35 5.81
CA VAL A 207 -6.89 -2.49 4.35
C VAL A 207 -8.28 -2.90 3.88
N CYS A 208 -8.96 -1.96 3.25
CA CYS A 208 -10.30 -2.12 2.70
C CYS A 208 -10.26 -2.30 1.17
N PHE A 209 -11.08 -3.21 0.67
CA PHE A 209 -11.32 -3.38 -0.76
C PHE A 209 -12.61 -2.68 -1.17
N LYS A 210 -12.59 -1.97 -2.30
CA LYS A 210 -13.82 -1.52 -2.97
C LYS A 210 -13.69 -1.66 -4.49
N ALA A 211 -14.74 -2.18 -5.12
CA ALA A 211 -14.81 -2.25 -6.58
C ALA A 211 -14.80 -0.85 -7.20
N ARG A 212 -14.37 -0.72 -8.46
CA ARG A 212 -14.53 0.53 -9.19
C ARG A 212 -15.96 0.64 -9.74
N PRO A 213 -16.57 1.84 -9.72
CA PRO A 213 -17.75 2.11 -10.54
C PRO A 213 -17.45 1.92 -12.04
N PRO A 214 -18.44 1.53 -12.86
CA PRO A 214 -19.82 1.19 -12.49
C PRO A 214 -19.94 -0.24 -11.91
N TYR A 215 -20.61 -0.37 -10.77
CA TYR A 215 -20.73 -1.64 -10.03
C TYR A 215 -21.63 -2.66 -10.73
N ALA A 216 -22.58 -2.21 -11.54
CA ALA A 216 -23.51 -3.06 -12.28
C ALA A 216 -22.83 -4.06 -13.24
N HIS A 217 -21.58 -3.80 -13.61
CA HIS A 217 -20.77 -4.66 -14.48
C HIS A 217 -19.55 -5.25 -13.77
N PHE A 218 -19.46 -5.09 -12.44
CA PHE A 218 -18.36 -5.64 -11.69
C PHE A 218 -18.36 -7.17 -11.81
N ARG A 219 -17.25 -7.71 -12.30
CA ARG A 219 -16.99 -9.15 -12.34
C ARG A 219 -15.67 -9.43 -11.60
N PRO A 220 -15.68 -10.34 -10.62
CA PRO A 220 -14.44 -10.79 -10.01
C PRO A 220 -13.49 -11.36 -11.08
N PRO A 221 -12.18 -11.10 -11.00
CA PRO A 221 -11.20 -11.64 -11.95
C PRO A 221 -11.23 -13.18 -11.94
N GLY A 222 -11.56 -13.82 -13.06
CA GLY A 222 -11.66 -15.29 -13.16
C GLY A 222 -13.07 -15.85 -12.94
N ALA A 223 -14.08 -15.01 -12.67
CA ALA A 223 -15.47 -15.45 -12.67
C ALA A 223 -15.88 -15.90 -14.09
N PRO A 224 -16.52 -17.07 -14.24
CA PRO A 224 -17.00 -17.52 -15.54
C PRO A 224 -18.00 -16.51 -16.10
N ALA A 225 -17.95 -16.26 -17.41
CA ALA A 225 -18.93 -15.40 -18.06
C ALA A 225 -20.32 -16.00 -17.82
N SER A 226 -21.17 -15.28 -17.09
CA SER A 226 -22.56 -15.69 -16.92
C SER A 226 -23.22 -15.77 -18.30
N ARG A 227 -23.67 -16.98 -18.67
CA ARG A 227 -24.48 -17.20 -19.87
C ARG A 227 -25.71 -16.29 -19.79
N PRO A 228 -26.07 -15.57 -20.86
CA PRO A 228 -27.30 -14.79 -20.85
C PRO A 228 -28.47 -15.73 -20.53
N ARG A 229 -29.33 -15.32 -19.59
CA ARG A 229 -30.58 -16.05 -19.28
C ARG A 229 -31.37 -16.16 -20.58
N ARG A 230 -31.65 -17.39 -21.03
CA ARG A 230 -32.60 -17.65 -22.11
C ARG A 230 -33.93 -17.00 -21.71
N PRO A 231 -34.56 -16.18 -22.58
CA PRO A 231 -35.91 -15.72 -22.31
C PRO A 231 -36.82 -16.93 -22.15
N ALA A 232 -37.65 -16.91 -21.11
CA ALA A 232 -38.66 -17.93 -20.91
C ALA A 232 -39.55 -17.95 -22.17
N ALA A 233 -39.73 -19.13 -22.76
CA ALA A 233 -40.73 -19.31 -23.80
C ALA A 233 -42.09 -18.96 -23.18
N ALA A 234 -42.78 -17.98 -23.77
CA ALA A 234 -44.17 -17.71 -23.46
C ALA A 234 -45.00 -18.91 -23.95
N SER A 235 -45.79 -19.49 -23.06
CA SER A 235 -46.85 -20.45 -23.37
C SER A 235 -48.16 -19.72 -23.64
#